data_AF-A0AAD4IIS9-F1
#
_entry.id   AF-A0AAD4IIS9-F1
#
_cell.length_a   1.000
_cell.length_b   1.000
_cell.length_c   1.000
_cell.angle_alpha   90.00
_cell.angle_beta   90.00
_cell.angle_gamma   90.00
#
_symmetry.space_group_name_H-M   'P 1'
#
loop_
_entity.id
_entity.type
_entity.pdbx_description
1 polymer ?
#
loop_
_entity_poly.entity_id
_entity_poly.type
_entity_poly.pdbx_seq_one_letter_code
_entity_poly.pdbx_strand_id
1 'polypeptide(L)'
;MATPSQSSFSPHHFHRITNTSNPSNPNLDVTNEAGTQHSAGHLKLTREGHYSGQYWSFTPSGTPHCPSSQTSESPSDNPTTCSSTYRLRTRWLGPNRQLDVYADDMAKPVLRRIDATDTADALDWRVGSWGDETWWVGNEASGVLKVLDVGDRDNGREVVLRERDEGRKTQTQRWRVDVIREISEEDYHDRPVTPTPE
;
A
#
# COMPACT_ATOMS: atom_id res chain seq x y z
N MET A 1 28.46 -2.88 -0.79
CA MET A 1 27.31 -2.00 -1.02
C MET A 1 26.16 -2.57 -0.20
N ALA A 2 25.68 -1.84 0.81
CA ALA A 2 24.61 -2.32 1.67
C ALA A 2 23.27 -2.04 0.98
N THR A 3 22.47 -3.08 0.78
CA THR A 3 21.04 -2.98 0.47
C THR A 3 20.41 -2.08 1.55
N PRO A 4 19.60 -1.06 1.20
CA PRO A 4 18.90 -0.31 2.24
C PRO A 4 18.13 -1.31 3.09
N SER A 5 18.43 -1.35 4.39
CA SER A 5 17.80 -2.30 5.29
C SER A 5 16.29 -2.06 5.24
N GLN A 6 15.55 -3.14 5.08
CA GLN A 6 14.09 -3.24 5.08
C GLN A 6 13.43 -2.70 6.38
N SER A 7 14.19 -2.03 7.24
CA SER A 7 13.84 -1.43 8.53
C SER A 7 13.04 -0.13 8.41
N SER A 8 12.64 0.32 7.22
CA SER A 8 11.86 1.55 7.03
C SER A 8 10.35 1.38 7.20
N PHE A 9 9.84 0.15 7.32
CA PHE A 9 8.40 -0.15 7.42
C PHE A 9 8.09 -0.82 8.76
N SER A 10 8.22 -0.06 9.85
CA SER A 10 7.96 -0.55 11.21
C SER A 10 6.45 -0.67 11.46
N PRO A 11 5.94 -1.80 12.00
CA PRO A 11 4.55 -1.89 12.43
C PRO A 11 4.22 -0.98 13.61
N HIS A 12 5.23 -0.40 14.26
CA HIS A 12 5.08 0.48 15.43
C HIS A 12 5.10 1.96 15.06
N HIS A 13 5.14 2.32 13.77
CA HIS A 13 5.17 3.72 13.34
C HIS A 13 4.09 4.01 12.30
N PHE A 14 3.54 5.21 12.37
CA PHE A 14 2.85 5.81 11.23
C PHE A 14 3.85 6.42 10.27
N HIS A 15 3.56 6.26 8.98
CA HIS A 15 4.36 6.73 7.87
C HIS A 15 3.53 7.64 6.98
N ARG A 16 4.22 8.52 6.26
CA ARG A 16 3.66 9.34 5.19
C ARG A 16 4.08 8.76 3.86
N ILE A 17 3.12 8.59 2.96
CA ILE A 17 3.36 8.06 1.61
C ILE A 17 3.21 9.23 0.62
N THR A 18 4.32 9.62 0.01
CA THR A 18 4.46 10.88 -0.75
C THR A 18 4.86 10.58 -2.19
N ASN A 19 4.00 10.87 -3.15
CA ASN A 19 4.32 10.73 -4.58
C ASN A 19 5.32 11.80 -5.03
N THR A 20 6.33 11.42 -5.81
CA THR A 20 7.36 12.37 -6.28
C THR A 20 6.92 13.18 -7.51
N SER A 21 5.94 12.70 -8.28
CA SER A 21 5.49 13.36 -9.51
C SER A 21 4.43 14.44 -9.31
N ASN A 22 3.86 14.58 -8.11
CA ASN A 22 2.75 15.50 -7.82
C ASN A 22 3.12 16.53 -6.74
N PRO A 23 3.97 17.53 -7.03
CA PRO A 23 4.51 18.42 -6.00
C PRO A 23 3.44 19.27 -5.30
N SER A 24 2.28 19.51 -5.93
CA SER A 24 1.23 20.35 -5.34
C SER A 24 0.37 19.62 -4.31
N ASN A 25 0.18 18.31 -4.48
CA ASN A 25 -0.65 17.45 -3.63
C ASN A 25 -0.02 16.06 -3.54
N PRO A 26 1.15 15.89 -2.92
CA PRO A 26 1.91 14.66 -3.10
C PRO A 26 1.44 13.52 -2.19
N ASN A 27 0.65 13.78 -1.14
CA ASN A 27 0.43 12.81 -0.07
C ASN A 27 -0.80 11.94 -0.33
N LEU A 28 -0.61 10.63 -0.15
CA LEU A 28 -1.70 9.66 -0.14
C LEU A 28 -2.56 9.85 1.11
N ASP A 29 -3.85 10.10 0.90
CA ASP A 29 -4.82 10.37 1.96
C ASP A 29 -6.13 9.64 1.69
N VAL A 30 -6.98 9.57 2.71
CA VAL A 30 -8.34 9.04 2.60
C VAL A 30 -9.30 10.18 2.34
N THR A 31 -10.20 10.01 1.38
CA THR A 31 -11.28 10.96 1.14
C THR A 31 -12.22 11.00 2.34
N ASN A 32 -12.35 12.19 2.92
CA ASN A 32 -13.41 12.50 3.85
C ASN A 32 -14.63 12.95 3.05
N GLU A 33 -15.63 12.08 2.94
CA GLU A 33 -16.84 12.29 2.12
C GLU A 33 -17.95 13.09 2.82
N ALA A 34 -17.67 13.68 3.99
CA ALA A 34 -18.59 14.49 4.78
C ALA A 34 -19.99 13.84 4.99
N GLY A 35 -20.14 13.10 6.09
CA GLY A 35 -21.41 12.46 6.47
C GLY A 35 -21.34 11.84 7.87
N THR A 36 -22.47 11.39 8.42
CA THR A 36 -22.62 11.11 9.85
C THR A 36 -21.87 9.90 10.39
N GLN A 37 -21.17 9.05 9.61
CA GLN A 37 -20.24 8.08 10.21
C GLN A 37 -19.28 7.26 9.34
N HIS A 38 -19.34 7.23 8.00
CA HIS A 38 -18.48 6.32 7.24
C HIS A 38 -18.00 6.92 5.91
N SER A 39 -16.69 7.07 5.76
CA SER A 39 -16.06 7.18 4.43
C SER A 39 -16.16 5.83 3.73
N ALA A 40 -16.42 5.84 2.42
CA ALA A 40 -16.34 4.69 1.53
C ALA A 40 -14.92 4.13 1.41
N GLY A 41 -13.91 4.83 1.94
CA GLY A 41 -12.52 4.39 1.93
C GLY A 41 -11.77 4.73 0.65
N HIS A 42 -12.32 5.60 -0.19
CA HIS A 42 -11.63 6.08 -1.39
C HIS A 42 -10.38 6.87 -1.03
N LEU A 43 -9.36 6.72 -1.87
CA LEU A 43 -8.09 7.42 -1.72
C LEU A 43 -8.07 8.70 -2.55
N LYS A 44 -7.27 9.65 -2.11
CA LYS A 44 -6.99 10.89 -2.82
C LYS A 44 -5.55 11.32 -2.63
N LEU A 45 -5.15 12.28 -3.46
CA LEU A 45 -3.90 13.02 -3.30
C LEU A 45 -4.20 14.39 -2.71
N THR A 46 -3.42 14.82 -1.73
CA THR A 46 -3.62 16.12 -1.06
C THR A 46 -2.30 16.72 -0.58
N ARG A 47 -2.34 17.99 -0.18
CA ARG A 47 -1.24 18.65 0.51
C ARG A 47 -0.92 17.95 1.81
N GLU A 48 0.34 18.09 2.19
CA GLU A 48 0.82 17.62 3.48
C GLU A 48 0.05 18.30 4.62
N GLY A 49 -0.31 17.53 5.64
CA GLY A 49 -0.83 18.08 6.87
C GLY A 49 -0.97 17.03 7.96
N HIS A 50 -1.50 17.44 9.10
CA HIS A 50 -1.79 16.57 10.24
C HIS A 50 -3.17 15.90 10.11
N TYR A 51 -3.49 15.39 8.92
CA TYR A 51 -4.74 14.70 8.66
C TYR A 51 -4.56 13.22 8.95
N SER A 52 -5.41 12.64 9.81
CA SER A 52 -5.32 11.22 10.19
C SER A 52 -5.41 10.24 9.02
N GLY A 53 -5.94 10.65 7.87
CA GLY A 53 -5.96 9.82 6.66
C GLY A 53 -4.59 9.71 5.96
N GLN A 54 -3.62 10.55 6.33
CA GLN A 54 -2.23 10.52 5.83
C GLN A 54 -1.27 9.71 6.72
N TYR A 55 -1.76 9.14 7.84
CA TYR A 55 -0.96 8.39 8.79
C TYR A 55 -1.13 6.90 8.48
N TRP A 56 -0.19 6.34 7.72
CA TRP A 56 -0.23 4.97 7.21
C TRP A 56 0.59 4.03 8.06
N SER A 57 0.01 2.92 8.53
CA SER A 57 0.76 1.85 9.19
C SER A 57 1.05 0.73 8.21
N PHE A 58 2.24 0.15 8.28
CA PHE A 58 2.64 -1.04 7.54
C PHE A 58 2.78 -2.21 8.52
N THR A 59 1.74 -3.03 8.63
CA THR A 59 1.77 -4.20 9.51
C THR A 59 2.17 -5.42 8.70
N PRO A 60 3.26 -6.15 9.03
CA PRO A 60 3.56 -7.41 8.37
C PRO A 60 2.35 -8.35 8.40
N SER A 61 1.97 -8.87 7.24
CA SER A 61 0.82 -9.80 7.11
C SER A 61 1.12 -11.19 7.70
N GLY A 62 2.40 -11.58 7.75
CA GLY A 62 2.85 -12.94 8.02
C GLY A 62 2.82 -13.87 6.80
N THR A 63 2.35 -13.40 5.63
CA THR A 63 2.36 -14.17 4.38
C THR A 63 3.65 -13.89 3.59
N PRO A 64 4.59 -14.84 3.51
CA PRO A 64 5.75 -14.66 2.65
C PRO A 64 5.30 -14.73 1.19
N HIS A 65 5.62 -13.70 0.41
CA HIS A 65 5.44 -13.76 -1.04
C HIS A 65 6.70 -14.33 -1.67
N CYS A 66 6.66 -15.59 -2.09
CA CYS A 66 7.71 -16.22 -2.86
C CYS A 66 7.25 -16.24 -4.33
N PRO A 67 7.96 -15.59 -5.27
CA PRO A 67 7.57 -15.68 -6.67
C PRO A 67 7.60 -17.15 -7.09
N SER A 68 6.45 -17.69 -7.52
CA SER A 68 6.43 -18.96 -8.24
C SER A 68 7.27 -18.75 -9.50
N SER A 69 8.38 -19.47 -9.61
CA SER A 69 9.27 -19.47 -10.77
C SER A 69 8.46 -19.34 -12.07
N GLN A 70 8.63 -18.22 -12.78
CA GLN A 70 8.18 -18.16 -14.17
C GLN A 70 8.86 -19.31 -14.91
N THR A 71 8.03 -20.14 -15.55
CA THR A 71 8.33 -21.16 -16.57
C THR A 71 9.79 -21.57 -16.74
N SER A 72 10.07 -22.82 -16.35
CA SER A 72 11.02 -23.76 -16.95
C SER A 72 11.98 -23.17 -18.00
N GLU A 73 13.23 -22.94 -17.61
CA GLU A 73 14.47 -23.35 -18.30
C GLU A 73 15.66 -22.57 -17.70
N SER A 74 16.34 -23.24 -16.75
CA SER A 74 17.76 -23.12 -16.36
C SER A 74 17.93 -23.19 -14.83
N PRO A 75 18.75 -24.12 -14.32
CA PRO A 75 19.09 -24.17 -12.90
C PRO A 75 20.16 -23.10 -12.64
N SER A 76 19.74 -21.89 -12.24
CA SER A 76 20.67 -20.95 -11.61
C SER A 76 20.45 -20.98 -10.10
N ASP A 77 21.49 -21.32 -9.36
CA ASP A 77 21.62 -21.32 -7.89
C ASP A 77 21.39 -19.91 -7.28
N ASN A 78 20.19 -19.36 -7.42
CA ASN A 78 19.80 -18.11 -6.79
C ASN A 78 18.63 -18.39 -5.85
N PRO A 79 18.78 -18.24 -4.52
CA PRO A 79 17.69 -18.51 -3.60
C PRO A 79 16.50 -17.61 -3.94
N THR A 80 15.34 -18.21 -4.21
CA THR A 80 14.06 -17.50 -4.30
C THR A 80 13.87 -16.72 -3.00
N THR A 81 14.16 -15.42 -3.04
CA THR A 81 14.05 -14.56 -1.86
C THR A 81 12.60 -14.17 -1.74
N CYS A 82 11.90 -14.76 -0.77
CA CYS A 82 10.52 -14.38 -0.47
C CYS A 82 10.51 -12.95 0.10
N SER A 83 9.70 -12.07 -0.48
CA SER A 83 9.50 -10.71 0.03
C SER A 83 8.40 -10.70 1.08
N SER A 84 8.55 -9.90 2.13
CA SER A 84 7.48 -9.64 3.09
C SER A 84 6.33 -8.88 2.42
N THR A 85 5.10 -9.24 2.76
CA THR A 85 3.92 -8.44 2.45
C THR A 85 3.42 -7.71 3.71
N TYR A 86 2.63 -6.67 3.49
CA TYR A 86 2.13 -5.77 4.51
C TYR A 86 0.65 -5.55 4.34
N ARG A 87 -0.03 -5.34 5.47
CA ARG A 87 -1.38 -4.82 5.52
C ARG A 87 -1.31 -3.34 5.83
N LEU A 88 -1.82 -2.51 4.93
CA LEU A 88 -1.77 -1.06 5.05
C LEU A 88 -3.08 -0.56 5.65
N ARG A 89 -2.98 0.30 6.66
CA ARG A 89 -4.13 0.89 7.37
C ARG A 89 -3.87 2.37 7.56
N THR A 90 -4.94 3.15 7.74
CA THR A 90 -4.82 4.57 8.08
C THR A 90 -5.33 4.84 9.47
N ARG A 91 -4.77 5.83 10.16
CA ARG A 91 -5.26 6.27 11.48
C ARG A 91 -6.72 6.72 11.45
N TRP A 92 -7.17 7.32 10.34
CA TRP A 92 -8.53 7.86 10.22
C TRP A 92 -9.62 6.79 10.29
N LEU A 93 -9.50 5.74 9.47
CA LEU A 93 -10.51 4.69 9.42
C LEU A 93 -10.27 3.56 10.44
N GLY A 94 -9.20 3.70 11.22
CA GLY A 94 -8.82 2.76 12.26
C GLY A 94 -8.27 1.44 11.70
N PRO A 95 -7.93 0.50 12.59
CA PRO A 95 -7.27 -0.73 12.22
C PRO A 95 -8.20 -1.76 11.55
N ASN A 96 -9.51 -1.53 11.59
CA ASN A 96 -10.53 -2.41 11.02
C ASN A 96 -10.73 -2.23 9.52
N ARG A 97 -10.13 -1.19 8.93
CA ARG A 97 -10.14 -1.00 7.48
C ARG A 97 -8.73 -1.05 6.91
N GLN A 98 -8.57 -1.82 5.85
CA GLN A 98 -7.28 -2.14 5.27
C GLN A 98 -7.30 -1.82 3.78
N LEU A 99 -6.14 -1.43 3.27
CA LEU A 99 -5.98 -1.16 1.85
C LEU A 99 -6.20 -2.46 1.08
N ASP A 100 -7.00 -2.36 0.03
CA ASP A 100 -7.50 -3.46 -0.75
C ASP A 100 -7.60 -3.05 -2.23
N VAL A 101 -7.80 -4.02 -3.11
CA VAL A 101 -8.08 -3.87 -4.53
C VAL A 101 -9.56 -4.15 -4.78
N TYR A 102 -10.27 -3.19 -5.36
CA TYR A 102 -11.70 -3.35 -5.65
C TYR A 102 -11.93 -4.55 -6.59
N ALA A 103 -12.74 -5.53 -6.17
CA ALA A 103 -12.91 -6.80 -6.89
C ALA A 103 -13.44 -6.61 -8.33
N ASP A 104 -14.43 -5.72 -8.51
CA ASP A 104 -15.02 -5.45 -9.82
C ASP A 104 -14.13 -4.54 -10.71
N ASP A 105 -13.17 -3.84 -10.10
CA ASP A 105 -12.28 -2.90 -10.80
C ASP A 105 -10.89 -2.94 -10.17
N MET A 106 -10.10 -3.91 -10.62
CA MET A 106 -8.75 -4.13 -10.12
C MET A 106 -7.74 -3.05 -10.54
N ALA A 107 -8.20 -1.90 -11.06
CA ALA A 107 -7.41 -0.69 -11.20
C ALA A 107 -7.65 0.31 -10.04
N LYS A 108 -8.54 0.00 -9.09
CA LYS A 108 -8.92 0.90 -8.00
C LYS A 108 -8.48 0.37 -6.63
N PRO A 109 -7.65 1.13 -5.89
CA PRO A 109 -7.38 0.85 -4.49
C PRO A 109 -8.49 1.43 -3.59
N VAL A 110 -8.79 0.74 -2.48
CA VAL A 110 -9.84 1.16 -1.52
C VAL A 110 -9.49 0.73 -0.10
N LEU A 111 -9.91 1.50 0.91
CA LEU A 111 -9.90 1.06 2.32
C LEU A 111 -11.25 0.45 2.71
N ARG A 112 -11.29 -0.86 2.91
CA ARG A 112 -12.53 -1.55 3.30
C ARG A 112 -12.36 -2.38 4.56
N ARG A 113 -13.49 -2.70 5.21
CA ARG A 113 -13.49 -3.67 6.29
C ARG A 113 -13.16 -5.03 5.71
N ILE A 114 -12.38 -5.82 6.45
CA ILE A 114 -12.17 -7.22 6.09
C ILE A 114 -13.50 -7.95 6.27
N ASP A 115 -13.92 -8.66 5.22
CA ASP A 115 -14.98 -9.65 5.22
C ASP A 115 -14.36 -11.06 5.34
N ALA A 116 -15.10 -12.01 5.91
CA ALA A 116 -14.67 -13.42 6.00
C ALA A 116 -14.41 -14.06 4.62
N THR A 117 -14.93 -13.45 3.55
CA THR A 117 -14.75 -13.88 2.16
C THR A 117 -13.51 -13.30 1.47
N ASP A 118 -12.77 -12.41 2.14
CA ASP A 118 -11.59 -11.77 1.57
C ASP A 118 -10.43 -12.76 1.42
N THR A 119 -9.85 -12.79 0.22
CA THR A 119 -8.62 -13.53 -0.02
C THR A 119 -7.42 -12.70 0.43
N ALA A 120 -6.37 -13.40 0.87
CA ALA A 120 -5.11 -12.76 1.25
C ALA A 120 -4.52 -11.90 0.12
N ASP A 121 -4.74 -12.31 -1.14
CA ASP A 121 -4.14 -11.70 -2.32
C ASP A 121 -4.53 -10.23 -2.54
N ALA A 122 -5.73 -9.80 -2.12
CA ALA A 122 -6.18 -8.41 -2.24
C ALA A 122 -5.75 -7.50 -1.08
N LEU A 123 -5.47 -8.09 0.08
CA LEU A 123 -5.15 -7.39 1.32
C LEU A 123 -3.64 -7.32 1.60
N ASP A 124 -2.85 -8.21 1.00
CA ASP A 124 -1.43 -8.31 1.22
C ASP A 124 -0.66 -7.52 0.15
N TRP A 125 -0.05 -6.42 0.58
CA TRP A 125 0.68 -5.49 -0.29
C TRP A 125 2.17 -5.72 -0.21
N ARG A 126 2.82 -5.69 -1.36
CA ARG A 126 4.26 -5.72 -1.52
C ARG A 126 4.80 -4.31 -1.57
N VAL A 127 5.98 -4.12 -1.00
CA VAL A 127 6.72 -2.87 -1.11
C VAL A 127 8.13 -3.20 -1.57
N GLY A 128 8.63 -2.50 -2.57
CA GLY A 128 9.99 -2.68 -3.04
C GLY A 128 10.64 -1.37 -3.45
N SER A 129 11.96 -1.33 -3.32
CA SER A 129 12.74 -0.14 -3.63
C SER A 129 12.97 -0.04 -5.13
N TRP A 130 12.97 1.19 -5.64
CA TRP A 130 13.48 1.50 -6.96
C TRP A 130 15.00 1.78 -6.99
N GLY A 131 15.66 1.84 -5.84
CA GLY A 131 17.11 2.08 -5.71
C GLY A 131 17.53 3.55 -5.61
N ASP A 132 16.58 4.49 -5.65
CA ASP A 132 16.80 5.95 -5.58
C ASP A 132 16.02 6.59 -4.43
N GLU A 133 15.96 5.89 -3.29
CA GLU A 133 15.21 6.30 -2.08
C GLU A 133 13.68 6.37 -2.27
N THR A 134 13.18 5.97 -3.44
CA THR A 134 11.75 5.79 -3.70
C THR A 134 11.34 4.32 -3.72
N TRP A 135 10.06 4.10 -3.50
CA TRP A 135 9.42 2.81 -3.36
C TRP A 135 8.26 2.68 -4.33
N TRP A 136 7.98 1.46 -4.75
CA TRP A 136 6.68 1.06 -5.27
C TRP A 136 5.91 0.31 -4.17
N VAL A 137 4.60 0.49 -4.16
CA VAL A 137 3.66 -0.21 -3.27
C VAL A 137 2.66 -0.91 -4.17
N GLY A 138 2.57 -2.23 -4.13
CA GLY A 138 1.80 -2.99 -5.11
C GLY A 138 1.13 -4.23 -4.57
N ASN A 139 0.25 -4.78 -5.39
CA ASN A 139 -0.60 -5.91 -5.08
C ASN A 139 -0.81 -6.77 -6.35
N GLU A 140 -1.08 -8.06 -6.17
CA GLU A 140 -1.18 -9.06 -7.24
C GLU A 140 -2.56 -9.70 -7.36
N ALA A 141 -3.60 -9.15 -6.73
CA ALA A 141 -4.97 -9.67 -6.82
C ALA A 141 -5.51 -9.82 -8.25
N SER A 142 -4.96 -9.06 -9.20
CA SER A 142 -5.29 -9.19 -10.62
C SER A 142 -4.56 -10.31 -11.38
N GLY A 143 -3.73 -11.10 -10.70
CA GLY A 143 -2.83 -12.09 -11.28
C GLY A 143 -1.53 -11.51 -11.85
N VAL A 144 -1.41 -10.18 -11.90
CA VAL A 144 -0.19 -9.44 -12.27
C VAL A 144 0.10 -8.38 -11.21
N LEU A 145 1.39 -8.04 -11.04
CA LEU A 145 1.80 -6.99 -10.11
C LEU A 145 1.36 -5.63 -10.63
N LYS A 146 0.37 -5.05 -9.95
CA LYS A 146 -0.01 -3.65 -10.11
C LYS A 146 0.45 -2.84 -8.91
N VAL A 147 0.96 -1.64 -9.17
CA VAL A 147 1.48 -0.73 -8.16
C VAL A 147 0.62 0.54 -8.08
N LEU A 148 0.61 1.17 -6.92
CA LEU A 148 0.02 2.49 -6.73
C LEU A 148 0.65 3.47 -7.70
N ASP A 149 -0.20 4.16 -8.43
CA ASP A 149 0.15 5.11 -9.47
C ASP A 149 -0.74 6.35 -9.35
N VAL A 150 -0.26 7.45 -9.92
CA VAL A 150 -1.00 8.71 -10.03
C VAL A 150 -1.48 8.86 -11.46
N GLY A 151 -2.78 8.62 -11.65
CA GLY A 151 -3.45 8.78 -12.93
C GLY A 151 -4.03 10.18 -13.12
N ASP A 152 -4.20 10.59 -14.37
CA ASP A 152 -4.95 11.80 -14.72
C ASP A 152 -6.44 11.46 -14.95
N ARG A 153 -7.33 12.34 -14.49
CA ARG A 153 -8.77 12.40 -14.77
C ARG A 153 -9.18 13.82 -15.16
N ASP A 154 -10.37 13.95 -15.75
CA ASP A 154 -10.93 15.23 -16.21
C ASP A 154 -10.94 16.34 -15.13
N ASN A 155 -11.06 15.96 -13.86
CA ASN A 155 -11.11 16.89 -12.71
C ASN A 155 -9.88 16.85 -11.80
N GLY A 156 -8.75 16.30 -12.27
CA GLY A 156 -7.49 16.30 -11.53
C GLY A 156 -6.82 14.93 -11.47
N ARG A 157 -5.90 14.78 -10.51
CA ARG A 157 -5.15 13.53 -10.32
C ARG A 157 -5.87 12.58 -9.37
N GLU A 158 -5.77 11.30 -9.68
CA GLU A 158 -6.34 10.22 -8.88
C GLU A 158 -5.30 9.14 -8.54
N VAL A 159 -5.60 8.37 -7.49
CA VAL A 159 -4.80 7.22 -7.09
C VAL A 159 -5.38 5.98 -7.75
N VAL A 160 -4.57 5.26 -8.51
CA VAL A 160 -4.98 4.07 -9.28
C VAL A 160 -3.94 2.96 -9.13
N LEU A 161 -4.27 1.78 -9.63
CA LEU A 161 -3.36 0.65 -9.78
C LEU A 161 -3.06 0.44 -11.25
N ARG A 162 -1.76 0.37 -11.59
CA ARG A 162 -1.28 0.05 -12.94
C ARG A 162 -0.16 -0.98 -12.86
N GLU A 163 0.06 -1.73 -13.93
CA GLU A 163 1.23 -2.58 -14.02
C GLU A 163 2.50 -1.78 -13.73
N ARG A 164 3.44 -2.43 -13.03
CA ARG A 164 4.72 -1.81 -12.69
C ARG A 164 5.47 -1.47 -13.97
N ASP A 165 5.66 -0.19 -14.24
CA ASP A 165 6.47 0.29 -15.35
C ASP A 165 7.92 0.37 -14.89
N GLU A 166 8.86 -0.21 -15.64
CA GLU A 166 10.31 -0.08 -15.37
C GLU A 166 10.98 0.96 -16.30
N GLY A 167 10.20 1.60 -17.17
CA GLY A 167 10.63 2.56 -18.16
C GLY A 167 10.54 4.03 -17.74
N ARG A 168 10.49 4.93 -18.74
CA ARG A 168 10.60 6.39 -18.54
C ARG A 168 9.42 7.04 -17.80
N LYS A 169 8.26 6.36 -17.67
CA LYS A 169 7.06 6.92 -17.00
C LYS A 169 6.92 6.50 -15.52
N THR A 170 7.95 5.89 -14.94
CA THR A 170 7.98 5.46 -13.52
C THR A 170 7.68 6.57 -12.50
N GLN A 171 7.83 7.85 -12.84
CA GLN A 171 7.73 8.95 -11.88
C GLN A 171 6.39 8.99 -11.12
N THR A 172 5.28 8.64 -11.76
CA THR A 172 3.96 8.60 -11.12
C THR A 172 3.78 7.41 -10.18
N GLN A 173 4.64 6.39 -10.28
CA GLN A 173 4.70 5.18 -9.43
C GLN A 173 5.78 5.26 -8.34
N ARG A 174 6.45 6.41 -8.19
CA ARG A 174 7.53 6.62 -7.21
C ARG A 174 6.99 7.30 -5.97
N TRP A 175 7.13 6.60 -4.84
CA TRP A 175 6.66 7.05 -3.54
C TRP A 175 7.82 7.13 -2.56
N ARG A 176 7.95 8.25 -1.86
CA ARG A 176 8.74 8.30 -0.63
C ARG A 176 7.88 7.82 0.53
N VAL A 177 8.49 7.11 1.47
CA VAL A 177 7.82 6.65 2.68
C VAL A 177 8.62 7.12 3.88
N ASP A 178 8.10 8.13 4.55
CA ASP A 178 8.77 8.83 5.65
C ASP A 178 8.09 8.48 6.97
N VAL A 179 8.87 8.19 8.02
CA VAL A 179 8.34 7.97 9.38
C VAL A 179 7.77 9.28 9.92
N ILE A 180 6.54 9.26 10.44
CA ILE A 180 5.89 10.42 11.07
C ILE A 180 6.08 10.37 12.59
N ARG A 181 5.63 9.27 13.23
CA ARG A 181 5.72 9.05 14.68
C ARG A 181 5.44 7.60 15.04
N GLU A 182 5.77 7.22 16.26
CA GLU A 182 5.31 5.97 16.87
C GLU A 182 3.77 5.91 16.94
N ILE A 183 3.24 4.71 16.78
CA ILE A 183 1.85 4.37 17.03
C ILE A 183 1.70 4.18 18.54
N SER A 184 0.80 4.93 19.15
CA SER A 184 0.44 4.82 20.57
C SER A 184 -0.98 4.27 20.75
N GLU A 185 -1.68 4.05 19.64
CA GLU A 185 -3.04 3.55 19.58
C GLU A 185 -3.05 2.02 19.78
N GLU A 186 -3.50 1.56 20.95
CA GLU A 186 -3.51 0.14 21.35
C GLU A 186 -4.14 -0.79 20.32
N ASP A 187 -5.23 -0.36 19.67
CA ASP A 187 -5.95 -1.16 18.66
C ASP A 187 -5.08 -1.53 17.43
N TYR A 188 -3.92 -0.91 17.24
CA TYR A 188 -2.96 -1.24 16.18
C TYR A 188 -1.90 -2.28 16.60
N HIS A 189 -1.67 -2.49 17.90
CA HIS A 189 -0.58 -3.35 18.40
C HIS A 189 -0.97 -4.83 18.53
N ASP A 190 -2.24 -5.12 18.85
CA ASP A 190 -2.66 -6.45 19.29
C ASP A 190 -3.48 -7.26 18.29
N ARG A 191 -3.69 -6.78 17.05
CA ARG A 191 -4.53 -7.49 16.07
C ARG A 191 -3.70 -8.29 15.07
N PRO A 192 -3.52 -9.61 15.27
CA PRO A 192 -3.27 -10.51 14.16
C PRO A 192 -4.50 -10.44 13.25
N VAL A 193 -4.24 -10.07 12.00
CA VAL A 193 -4.88 -10.36 10.70
C VAL A 193 -6.20 -11.15 10.59
N THR A 194 -6.63 -11.91 11.59
CA THR A 194 -7.79 -12.80 11.52
C THR A 194 -9.12 -12.02 11.45
N PRO A 195 -10.00 -12.30 10.47
CA PRO A 195 -11.34 -11.74 10.45
C PRO A 195 -12.10 -12.21 11.69
N THR A 196 -12.73 -11.28 12.41
CA THR A 196 -13.75 -11.64 13.40
C THR A 196 -15.01 -12.00 12.62
N PRO A 197 -15.50 -13.24 12.68
CA PRO A 197 -16.83 -13.56 12.15
C PRO A 197 -17.87 -12.85 13.03
N GLU A 198 -18.87 -12.22 12.41
CA GLU A 198 -20.10 -11.82 13.09
C GLU A 198 -20.91 -13.04 13.56
#